data_AF-A0A7C5X3L5-F1
#
_entry.id   AF-A0A7C5X3L5-F1
#
_cell.length_a   1.000
_cell.length_b   1.000
_cell.length_c   1.000
_cell.angle_alpha   90.00
_cell.angle_beta   90.00
_cell.angle_gamma   90.00
#
_symmetry.space_group_name_H-M   'P 1'
#
loop_
_entity.id
_entity.type
_entity.pdbx_description
1 polymer ?
#
loop_
_entity_poly.entity_id
_entity_poly.type
_entity_poly.pdbx_seq_one_letter_code
_entity_poly.pdbx_strand_id
1 'polypeptide(L)' 'MYYYNLKRPHYGEGMEGKPPFSKLRELGCDLPEEFALFPPLVLDRISADWALAWALRGGNDLLAHYMLPK' A
#
# COMPACT_ATOMS: atom_id res chain seq x y z
N MET A 1 3.06 -5.70 2.06
CA MET A 1 1.74 -5.23 2.55
C MET A 1 1.41 -5.70 3.95
N TYR A 2 1.55 -7.01 4.24
CA TYR A 2 1.50 -7.59 5.60
C TYR A 2 2.19 -6.70 6.65
N TYR A 3 3.47 -6.37 6.42
CA TYR A 3 4.25 -5.55 7.35
C TYR A 3 3.59 -4.19 7.64
N TYR A 4 3.08 -3.47 6.64
CA TYR A 4 2.56 -2.12 6.81
C TYR A 4 1.24 -2.06 7.58
N ASN A 5 0.36 -3.03 7.35
CA ASN A 5 -0.99 -3.05 7.91
C ASN A 5 -1.09 -3.83 9.24
N LEU A 6 -0.21 -4.82 9.47
CA LEU A 6 -0.26 -5.70 10.64
C LEU A 6 0.88 -5.49 11.65
N LYS A 7 2.04 -4.95 11.23
CA LYS A 7 3.25 -4.94 12.09
C LYS A 7 3.86 -3.56 12.31
N ARG A 8 3.86 -2.70 11.29
CA ARG A 8 4.52 -1.40 11.33
C ARG A 8 3.81 -0.51 12.36
N PRO A 9 4.54 0.08 13.32
CA PRO A 9 3.98 1.10 14.20
C PRO A 9 3.56 2.34 13.41
N HIS A 10 2.39 2.89 13.74
CA HIS A 10 1.94 4.19 13.20
C HIS A 10 1.74 5.18 14.34
N TYR A 11 2.31 6.37 14.18
CA TYR A 11 2.31 7.45 15.19
C TYR A 11 1.52 8.67 14.74
N GLY A 12 0.65 8.51 13.73
CA GLY A 12 -0.35 9.52 13.41
C GLY A 12 -1.29 9.76 14.60
N GLU A 13 -2.03 10.86 14.53
CA GLU A 13 -2.99 11.24 15.58
C GLU A 13 -3.92 10.07 15.92
N GLY A 14 -4.05 9.76 17.21
CA GLY A 14 -4.89 8.68 17.71
C GLY A 14 -4.36 7.26 17.48
N MET A 15 -3.22 7.05 16.81
CA MET A 15 -2.72 5.70 16.50
C MET A 15 -1.95 5.04 17.66
N GLU A 16 -1.31 5.83 18.54
CA GLU A 16 -0.59 5.33 19.73
C GLU A 16 0.47 4.25 19.41
N GLY A 17 1.08 4.28 18.22
CA GLY A 17 2.04 3.27 17.78
C GLY A 17 1.41 1.97 17.29
N LYS A 18 0.08 1.85 17.29
CA LYS A 18 -0.63 0.65 16.84
C LYS A 18 -0.62 0.54 15.31
N PRO A 19 -0.53 -0.67 14.75
CA PRO A 19 -0.73 -0.87 13.33
C PRO A 19 -2.21 -0.63 12.96
N PRO A 20 -2.52 -0.31 11.69
CA PRO A 20 -3.87 0.04 11.24
C PRO A 20 -4.88 -1.07 11.53
N PHE A 21 -4.48 -2.34 11.37
CA PHE A 21 -5.35 -3.47 11.66
C PHE A 21 -5.73 -3.57 13.15
N SER A 22 -4.82 -3.27 14.07
CA SER A 22 -5.15 -3.24 15.51
C SER A 22 -6.16 -2.14 15.82
N LYS A 23 -6.02 -0.96 15.20
CA LYS A 23 -7.02 0.12 15.36
C LYS A 23 -8.38 -0.26 14.77
N LEU A 24 -8.40 -0.95 13.63
CA LEU A 24 -9.63 -1.44 13.03
C LEU A 24 -10.39 -2.41 13.97
N ARG A 25 -9.66 -3.28 14.68
CA ARG A 25 -10.24 -4.18 15.70
C ARG A 25 -10.79 -3.40 16.91
N GLU A 26 -10.10 -2.35 17.36
CA GLU A 26 -10.59 -1.47 18.45
C GLU A 26 -11.90 -0.76 18.08
N LEU A 27 -12.15 -0.52 16.80
CA LEU A 27 -13.41 0.05 16.29
C LEU A 27 -14.55 -0.99 16.19
N GLY A 28 -14.31 -2.24 16.59
CA GLY A 28 -15.32 -3.30 16.60
C GLY A 28 -15.44 -4.07 15.28
N CYS A 29 -14.51 -3.90 14.34
CA CYS A 29 -14.50 -4.66 13.09
C CYS A 29 -13.89 -6.06 13.30
N ASP A 30 -14.71 -7.10 13.29
CA ASP A 30 -14.25 -8.49 13.33
C ASP A 30 -13.91 -8.99 11.92
N LEU A 31 -12.69 -8.67 11.47
CA LEU A 31 -12.17 -9.04 10.16
C LEU A 31 -10.98 -10.00 10.31
N PRO A 32 -10.77 -10.91 9.34
CA PRO A 32 -9.62 -11.80 9.32
C PRO A 32 -8.35 -11.05 8.86
N GLU A 33 -7.15 -11.55 9.20
CA GLU A 33 -5.89 -10.85 8.87
C GLU A 33 -5.66 -10.71 7.36
N GLU A 34 -6.23 -11.60 6.56
CA GLU A 34 -6.19 -11.57 5.09
C GLU A 34 -6.81 -10.27 4.54
N PHE A 35 -7.75 -9.66 5.27
CA PHE A 35 -8.29 -8.35 4.93
C PHE A 35 -7.20 -7.26 4.92
N ALA A 36 -6.18 -7.38 5.77
CA ALA A 36 -5.06 -6.44 5.78
C ALA A 36 -4.08 -6.66 4.60
N LEU A 37 -4.33 -7.66 3.74
CA LEU A 37 -3.50 -8.02 2.59
C LEU A 37 -4.06 -7.54 1.24
N PHE A 38 -5.05 -6.64 1.25
CA PHE A 38 -5.54 -5.98 0.02
C PHE A 38 -4.57 -4.93 -0.53
N PRO A 39 -4.23 -4.98 -1.84
CA PRO A 39 -3.31 -4.04 -2.47
C PRO A 39 -3.68 -2.61 -2.12
N PRO A 40 -2.68 -1.72 -1.90
CA PRO A 40 -2.95 -0.34 -1.58
C PRO A 40 -3.87 0.25 -2.65
N LEU A 41 -5.06 0.67 -2.22
CA LEU A 41 -6.01 1.38 -3.08
C LEU A 41 -5.62 2.84 -3.06
N VAL A 42 -5.06 3.33 -4.17
CA VAL A 42 -4.83 4.77 -4.34
C VAL A 42 -6.16 5.41 -4.66
N LEU A 43 -6.75 6.08 -3.66
CA LEU A 43 -8.03 6.79 -3.80
C LEU A 43 -7.86 8.20 -4.37
N ASP A 44 -6.61 8.67 -4.48
CA ASP A 44 -6.30 9.93 -5.15
C ASP A 44 -6.53 9.82 -6.65
N ARG A 45 -6.94 10.93 -7.25
CA ARG A 45 -6.88 11.08 -8.71
C ARG A 45 -5.42 11.06 -9.14
N ILE A 46 -4.92 9.90 -9.50
CA ILE A 46 -3.70 9.80 -10.28
C ILE A 46 -4.02 10.44 -11.63
N SER A 47 -3.42 11.58 -11.94
CA SER A 47 -3.42 12.10 -13.31
C SER A 47 -2.68 11.06 -14.15
N ALA A 48 -3.43 10.20 -14.83
CA ALA A 48 -2.88 9.20 -15.73
C ALA A 48 -1.99 9.89 -16.77
N ASP A 49 -2.34 11.11 -17.17
CA ASP A 49 -1.57 11.92 -18.11
C ASP A 49 -0.19 12.32 -17.55
N TRP A 50 -0.09 12.67 -16.26
CA TRP A 50 1.20 12.96 -15.62
C TRP A 50 2.00 11.70 -15.32
N ALA A 51 1.35 10.62 -14.87
CA ALA A 51 2.00 9.34 -14.63
C ALA A 51 2.56 8.74 -15.93
N LEU A 52 1.80 8.84 -17.04
CA LEU A 52 2.23 8.43 -18.37
C LEU A 52 3.31 9.36 -18.93
N ALA A 53 3.16 10.68 -18.78
CA ALA A 53 4.20 11.63 -19.18
C ALA A 53 5.52 11.46 -18.41
N TRP A 54 5.46 11.00 -17.15
CA TRP A 54 6.63 10.68 -16.35
C TRP A 54 7.21 9.30 -16.68
N ALA A 55 6.37 8.28 -16.88
CA ALA A 55 6.80 6.94 -17.32
C ALA A 55 7.46 6.98 -18.71
N LEU A 56 6.94 7.78 -19.64
CA LEU A 56 7.50 8.01 -20.97
C LEU A 56 8.81 8.83 -20.95
N ARG A 57 9.13 9.51 -19.84
CA ARG A 57 10.40 10.23 -19.64
C ARG A 57 11.52 9.34 -19.07
N GLY A 58 11.25 8.07 -18.80
CA GLY A 58 12.20 7.13 -18.22
C GLY A 58 11.91 6.86 -16.76
N GLY A 59 10.95 5.97 -16.51
CA GLY A 59 10.74 5.31 -15.23
C GLY A 59 10.82 3.79 -15.41
N ASN A 60 11.07 3.05 -14.32
CA ASN A 60 10.99 1.60 -14.36
C ASN A 60 9.56 1.18 -14.72
N ASP A 61 9.42 0.52 -15.86
CA ASP A 61 8.17 -0.12 -16.24
C ASP A 61 7.94 -1.29 -15.28
N LEU A 62 6.97 -1.12 -14.38
CA LEU A 62 6.60 -2.12 -13.37
C LEU A 62 5.97 -3.39 -13.99
N LEU A 63 5.66 -3.35 -15.30
CA LEU A 63 5.19 -4.48 -16.09
C LEU A 63 6.27 -5.06 -17.01
N ALA A 64 7.49 -4.50 -17.00
CA ALA A 64 8.58 -5.06 -17.78
C ALA A 64 9.02 -6.41 -17.19
N HIS A 65 8.92 -7.46 -18.00
CA HIS A 65 9.49 -8.76 -17.70
C HIS A 65 11.01 -8.71 -17.88
N TYR A 66 11.73 -8.40 -16.81
CA TYR A 66 13.19 -8.52 -16.80
C TYR A 66 13.58 -10.00 -16.71
N MET A 67 13.98 -10.57 -17.86
CA MET A 67 14.62 -11.88 -17.87
C MET A 67 16.07 -11.72 -17.41
N LEU A 68 16.46 -12.46 -16.37
CA LEU A 68 17.85 -12.53 -15.93
C LEU A 68 18.71 -13.15 -17.05
N PRO A 69 19.87 -12.54 -17.39
CA PRO A 69 20.80 -13.17 -18.32
C PRO A 69 21.35 -14.46 -17.72
N LYS A 70 21.56 -15.47 -18.58
CA LYS A 70 22.13 -16.77 -18.22
C LYS A 70 23.60 -16.66 -17.82
#